data_AF-A0A537NQ24-F1
#
_entry.id   AF-A0A537NQ24-F1
#
_cell.length_a   1.000
_cell.length_b   1.000
_cell.length_c   1.000
_cell.angle_alpha   90.00
_cell.angle_beta   90.00
_cell.angle_gamma   90.00
#
_symmetry.space_group_name_H-M   'P 1'
#
loop_
_entity.id
_entity.type
_entity.pdbx_description
1 polymer ?
#
loop_
_entity_poly.entity_id
_entity_poly.type
_entity_poly.pdbx_seq_one_letter_code
_entity_poly.pdbx_strand_id
1 'polypeptide(L)'
;MGASSPSSGCARQQAPALDQLARLLTLGRPLVMGILNVTPDSFSDGGRFMHPASALDHARRMVAEGADILDIGAESTRPYGGAVPVPAGEELQRLTSILPQVADLGVPLSIDTIKAEVAAWALTSGAAIVNDVWGLQRDGAMAHVVAERGAPIIIMHNREQADPSLDIMAEMAGFFRRSL
;
A
#
# COMPACT_ATOMS: atom_id res chain seq x y z
N MET A 1 7.76 -36.77 -9.64
CA MET A 1 6.91 -35.55 -9.57
C MET A 1 7.47 -34.71 -8.43
N GLY A 2 8.43 -33.85 -8.76
CA GLY A 2 9.16 -33.05 -7.78
C GLY A 2 8.39 -31.79 -7.45
N ALA A 3 8.13 -31.57 -6.16
CA ALA A 3 7.62 -30.30 -5.66
C ALA A 3 8.67 -29.22 -5.92
N SER A 4 8.29 -28.21 -6.69
CA SER A 4 9.04 -26.97 -6.87
C SER A 4 9.08 -26.21 -5.54
N SER A 5 10.27 -26.04 -4.98
CA SER A 5 10.55 -25.21 -3.81
C SER A 5 10.10 -23.75 -4.06
N PRO A 6 9.58 -23.03 -3.04
CA PRO A 6 9.31 -21.61 -3.19
C PRO A 6 10.63 -20.85 -3.37
N SER A 7 10.61 -19.87 -4.27
CA SER A 7 11.76 -19.07 -4.68
C SER A 7 12.31 -18.23 -3.52
N SER A 8 13.38 -18.73 -2.91
CA SER A 8 14.13 -18.15 -1.77
C SER A 8 14.87 -16.82 -2.06
N GLY A 9 14.54 -16.16 -3.18
CA GLY A 9 15.09 -14.88 -3.61
C GLY A 9 14.27 -13.67 -3.16
N CYS A 10 12.93 -13.77 -3.17
CA CYS A 10 12.05 -12.64 -2.85
C CYS A 10 12.09 -12.28 -1.35
N ALA A 11 12.11 -13.29 -0.47
CA ALA A 11 12.15 -13.09 0.98
C ALA A 11 13.42 -12.37 1.47
N ARG A 12 14.55 -12.47 0.74
CA ARG A 12 15.80 -11.80 1.14
C ARG A 12 15.79 -10.29 0.89
N GLN A 13 14.99 -9.82 -0.06
CA GLN A 13 14.93 -8.38 -0.40
C GLN A 13 14.01 -7.60 0.54
N GLN A 14 12.98 -8.25 1.12
CA GLN A 14 12.05 -7.60 2.06
C GLN A 14 12.54 -7.58 3.52
N ALA A 15 13.46 -8.47 3.91
CA ALA A 15 13.89 -8.63 5.29
C ALA A 15 14.33 -7.32 5.97
N PRO A 16 15.14 -6.44 5.34
CA PRO A 16 15.55 -5.18 5.97
C PRO A 16 14.37 -4.24 6.28
N ALA A 17 13.39 -4.17 5.38
CA ALA A 17 12.22 -3.29 5.55
C ALA A 17 11.28 -3.82 6.64
N LEU A 18 11.12 -5.14 6.75
CA LEU A 18 10.35 -5.78 7.84
C LEU A 18 11.04 -5.61 9.20
N ASP A 19 12.37 -5.73 9.26
CA ASP A 19 13.12 -5.50 10.50
C ASP A 19 13.02 -4.04 10.99
N GLN A 20 13.10 -3.09 10.05
CA GLN A 20 12.89 -1.67 10.35
C GLN A 20 11.48 -1.41 10.88
N LEU A 21 10.46 -1.96 10.22
CA LEU A 21 9.07 -1.84 10.67
C LEU A 21 8.88 -2.44 12.06
N ALA A 22 9.41 -3.64 12.31
CA ALA A 22 9.33 -4.29 13.61
C ALA A 22 9.95 -3.42 14.72
N ARG A 23 11.09 -2.77 14.45
CA ARG A 23 11.70 -1.81 15.38
C ARG A 23 10.81 -0.59 15.62
N LEU A 24 10.25 0.01 14.57
CA LEU A 24 9.36 1.17 14.70
C LEU A 24 8.15 0.84 15.60
N LEU A 25 7.54 -0.33 15.41
CA LEU A 25 6.38 -0.77 16.19
C LEU A 25 6.68 -0.96 17.69
N THR A 26 7.95 -1.05 18.08
CA THR A 26 8.36 -1.19 19.50
C THR A 26 8.59 0.14 20.22
N LEU A 27 8.54 1.28 19.52
CA LEU A 27 8.92 2.59 20.07
C LEU A 27 7.96 3.14 21.13
N GLY A 28 6.78 2.53 21.31
CA GLY A 28 5.82 2.93 22.34
C GLY A 28 5.24 4.34 22.15
N ARG A 29 5.35 4.91 20.93
CA ARG A 29 4.75 6.18 20.53
C ARG A 29 3.92 6.00 19.25
N PRO A 30 2.98 6.90 18.93
CA PRO A 30 2.37 6.95 17.62
C PRO A 30 3.43 7.07 16.51
N LEU A 31 3.22 6.33 15.42
CA LEU A 31 4.03 6.41 14.21
C LEU A 31 3.32 7.30 13.19
N VAL A 32 4.09 8.05 12.40
CA VAL A 32 3.58 8.91 11.34
C VAL A 32 3.78 8.23 9.99
N MET A 33 2.68 8.01 9.27
CA MET A 33 2.67 7.48 7.90
C MET A 33 2.44 8.63 6.91
N GLY A 34 3.46 8.96 6.13
CA GLY A 34 3.38 9.99 5.09
C GLY A 34 2.71 9.46 3.81
N ILE A 35 1.73 10.18 3.27
CA ILE A 35 0.94 9.75 2.11
C ILE A 35 1.59 10.27 0.82
N LEU A 36 2.07 9.37 -0.03
CA LEU A 36 2.63 9.66 -1.34
C LEU A 36 1.66 9.21 -2.45
N ASN A 37 0.83 10.13 -2.92
CA ASN A 37 -0.06 9.87 -4.05
C ASN A 37 0.67 10.03 -5.38
N VAL A 38 0.71 8.94 -6.16
CA VAL A 38 1.28 8.87 -7.51
C VAL A 38 0.15 8.88 -8.54
N THR A 39 -0.74 9.86 -8.43
CA THR A 39 -1.85 10.08 -9.37
C THR A 39 -1.67 11.39 -10.14
N PRO A 40 -2.17 11.49 -11.38
CA PRO A 40 -2.09 12.72 -12.17
C PRO A 40 -2.70 13.96 -11.48
N ASP A 41 -3.74 13.76 -10.67
CA ASP A 41 -4.53 14.84 -10.07
C ASP A 41 -3.95 15.36 -8.75
N SER A 42 -2.89 14.74 -8.22
CA SER A 42 -2.35 15.13 -6.91
C SER A 42 -1.55 16.43 -6.94
N PHE A 43 -1.08 16.87 -8.12
CA PHE A 43 -0.27 18.09 -8.31
C PHE A 43 -0.43 18.67 -9.73
N SER A 44 -1.65 18.98 -10.17
CA SER A 44 -1.89 19.42 -11.54
C SER A 44 -1.58 20.91 -11.76
N ASP A 45 -0.41 21.18 -12.35
CA ASP A 45 -0.21 22.20 -13.42
C ASP A 45 -0.20 21.49 -14.80
N GLY A 46 -1.18 20.61 -15.06
CA GLY A 46 -1.48 20.14 -16.43
C GLY A 46 -0.60 19.05 -17.05
N GLY A 47 0.23 18.34 -16.28
CA GLY A 47 0.99 17.17 -16.77
C GLY A 47 0.28 15.84 -16.50
N ARG A 48 0.09 15.00 -17.52
CA ARG A 48 -0.29 13.58 -17.30
C ARG A 48 0.85 12.94 -16.50
N PHE A 49 0.51 12.43 -15.31
CA PHE A 49 1.40 11.87 -14.29
C PHE A 49 2.19 12.91 -13.47
N MET A 50 2.26 12.70 -12.16
CA MET A 50 3.34 13.26 -11.34
C MET A 50 4.66 12.82 -11.96
N HIS A 51 5.51 13.77 -12.32
CA HIS A 51 6.84 13.45 -12.80
C HIS A 51 7.58 12.64 -11.71
N PRO A 52 8.19 11.48 -12.01
CA PRO A 52 8.80 10.62 -10.99
C PRO A 52 9.76 11.34 -10.04
N ALA A 53 10.48 12.35 -10.56
CA ALA A 53 11.35 13.21 -9.75
C ALA A 53 10.58 13.98 -8.67
N SER A 54 9.40 14.53 -8.98
CA SER A 54 8.57 15.27 -8.02
C SER A 54 8.03 14.37 -6.91
N ALA A 55 7.65 13.13 -7.24
CA ALA A 55 7.24 12.14 -6.25
C ALA A 55 8.40 11.79 -5.30
N LEU A 56 9.60 11.59 -5.85
CA LEU A 56 10.79 11.32 -5.05
C LEU A 56 11.19 12.49 -4.15
N ASP A 57 11.15 13.72 -4.65
CA ASP A 57 11.44 14.92 -3.86
C ASP A 57 10.43 15.09 -2.72
N HIS A 58 9.15 14.79 -2.98
CA HIS A 58 8.11 14.79 -1.95
C HIS A 58 8.38 13.71 -0.89
N ALA A 59 8.72 12.49 -1.32
CA ALA A 59 9.07 11.40 -0.40
C ALA A 59 10.27 11.76 0.49
N ARG A 60 11.34 12.33 -0.09
CA ARG A 60 12.51 12.82 0.66
C ARG A 60 12.13 13.88 1.68
N ARG A 61 11.24 14.79 1.32
CA ARG A 61 10.76 15.83 2.23
C ARG A 61 10.00 15.23 3.41
N MET A 62 9.06 14.30 3.16
CA MET A 62 8.32 13.63 4.24
C MET A 62 9.24 12.88 5.20
N VAL A 63 10.26 12.18 4.68
CA VAL A 63 11.26 11.51 5.53
C VAL A 63 12.05 12.54 6.36
N ALA A 64 12.48 13.64 5.75
CA ALA A 64 13.19 14.71 6.46
C ALA A 64 12.32 15.41 7.52
N GLU A 65 11.02 15.47 7.31
CA GLU A 65 10.03 16.00 8.26
C GLU A 65 9.64 14.98 9.37
N GLY A 66 10.15 13.75 9.30
CA GLY A 66 10.00 12.74 10.34
C GLY A 66 8.90 11.71 10.10
N ALA A 67 8.50 11.47 8.85
CA ALA A 67 7.66 10.32 8.52
C ALA A 67 8.39 9.00 8.86
N ASP A 68 7.73 8.14 9.64
CA ASP A 68 8.26 6.83 10.03
C ASP A 68 8.03 5.77 8.94
N ILE A 69 6.93 5.92 8.19
CA ILE A 69 6.48 5.03 7.11
C ILE A 69 6.02 5.91 5.95
N LEU A 70 6.19 5.47 4.71
CA LEU A 70 5.54 6.09 3.55
C LEU A 70 4.49 5.15 2.96
N ASP A 71 3.28 5.66 2.72
CA ASP A 71 2.18 4.94 2.07
C ASP A 71 2.04 5.43 0.63
N ILE A 72 2.16 4.51 -0.33
CA ILE A 72 2.25 4.83 -1.74
C ILE A 72 0.99 4.34 -2.44
N GLY A 73 0.18 5.28 -2.93
CA GLY A 73 -1.04 4.98 -3.70
C GLY A 73 -0.91 5.43 -5.14
N ALA A 74 -1.21 4.54 -6.10
CA ALA A 74 -1.20 4.86 -7.54
C ALA A 74 -2.61 4.99 -8.14
N GLU A 75 -3.66 4.75 -7.35
CA GLU A 75 -5.07 4.90 -7.70
C GLU A 75 -5.72 5.91 -6.74
N SER A 76 -6.63 6.75 -7.25
CA SER A 76 -7.41 7.65 -6.39
C SER A 76 -8.56 6.88 -5.77
N THR A 77 -8.61 6.81 -4.44
CA THR A 77 -9.73 6.24 -3.68
C THR A 77 -10.78 7.29 -3.32
N ARG A 78 -10.67 8.52 -3.83
CA ARG A 78 -11.55 9.65 -3.44
C ARG A 78 -12.98 9.44 -3.97
N PRO A 79 -14.02 9.48 -3.10
CA PRO A 79 -15.40 9.29 -3.53
C PRO A 79 -16.01 10.53 -4.21
N TYR A 80 -15.55 11.74 -3.88
CA TYR A 80 -16.08 13.00 -4.41
C TYR A 80 -15.39 13.39 -5.72
N GLY A 81 -15.74 12.73 -6.83
CA GLY A 81 -15.18 13.06 -8.14
C GLY A 81 -15.38 12.01 -9.23
N GLY A 82 -16.00 10.85 -8.93
CA GLY A 82 -16.15 9.79 -9.92
C GLY A 82 -14.81 9.15 -10.29
N ALA A 83 -13.98 8.83 -9.29
CA ALA A 83 -12.74 8.11 -9.52
C ALA A 83 -13.02 6.84 -10.32
N VAL A 84 -12.51 6.81 -11.56
CA VAL A 84 -12.64 5.65 -12.44
C VAL A 84 -11.56 4.65 -12.01
N PRO A 85 -11.93 3.39 -11.71
CA PRO A 85 -10.95 2.37 -11.39
C PRO A 85 -9.91 2.25 -12.49
N VAL A 86 -8.64 2.29 -12.13
CA VAL A 86 -7.54 2.09 -13.08
C VAL A 86 -7.18 0.61 -13.15
N PRO A 87 -6.86 0.04 -14.33
CA PRO A 87 -6.36 -1.32 -14.42
C PRO A 87 -5.04 -1.50 -13.66
N ALA A 88 -4.77 -2.71 -13.14
CA ALA A 88 -3.54 -3.02 -12.41
C ALA A 88 -2.27 -2.63 -13.20
N GLY A 89 -2.25 -2.88 -14.51
CA GLY A 89 -1.11 -2.52 -15.36
C GLY A 89 -0.80 -1.01 -15.37
N GLU A 90 -1.80 -0.15 -15.20
CA GLU A 90 -1.58 1.30 -15.13
C GLU A 90 -1.01 1.73 -13.77
N GLU A 91 -1.47 1.13 -12.67
CA GLU A 91 -0.84 1.32 -11.36
C GLU A 91 0.62 0.85 -11.37
N LEU A 92 0.87 -0.35 -11.90
CA LEU A 92 2.22 -0.90 -12.01
C LEU A 92 3.14 0.01 -12.84
N GLN A 93 2.65 0.56 -13.94
CA GLN A 93 3.41 1.50 -14.77
C GLN A 93 3.82 2.75 -13.97
N ARG A 94 2.91 3.29 -13.16
CA ARG A 94 3.18 4.46 -12.29
C ARG A 94 4.21 4.10 -11.23
N LEU A 95 4.03 2.97 -10.54
CA LEU A 95 4.85 2.57 -9.40
C LEU A 95 6.25 2.10 -9.79
N THR A 96 6.42 1.44 -10.94
CA THR A 96 7.71 0.86 -11.38
C THR A 96 8.83 1.89 -11.41
N SER A 97 8.51 3.13 -11.77
CA SER A 97 9.49 4.21 -11.86
C SER A 97 9.82 4.86 -10.50
N ILE A 98 9.02 4.63 -9.46
CA ILE A 98 9.08 5.39 -8.20
C ILE A 98 9.43 4.51 -7.00
N LEU A 99 8.75 3.36 -6.84
CA LEU A 99 8.83 2.56 -5.62
C LEU A 99 10.27 2.15 -5.25
N PRO A 100 11.11 1.64 -6.18
CA PRO A 100 12.49 1.28 -5.85
C PRO A 100 13.32 2.48 -5.35
N GLN A 101 13.14 3.66 -5.96
CA GLN A 101 13.87 4.87 -5.56
C GLN A 101 13.42 5.39 -4.19
N VAL A 102 12.14 5.21 -3.86
CA VAL A 102 11.60 5.58 -2.55
C VAL A 102 12.02 4.58 -1.48
N ALA A 103 12.19 3.29 -1.82
CA ALA A 103 12.66 2.25 -0.90
C ALA A 103 14.09 2.54 -0.41
N ASP A 104 14.92 3.13 -1.26
CA ASP A 104 16.30 3.56 -0.92
C ASP A 104 16.35 4.70 0.13
N LEU A 105 15.22 5.31 0.49
CA LEU A 105 15.17 6.36 1.53
C LEU A 105 15.27 5.81 2.96
N GLY A 106 15.21 4.48 3.14
CA GLY A 106 15.50 3.83 4.41
C GLY A 106 14.38 3.87 5.45
N VAL A 107 13.14 4.16 5.02
CA VAL A 107 11.92 3.99 5.82
C VAL A 107 11.06 2.86 5.22
N PRO A 108 10.32 2.08 6.03
CA PRO A 108 9.40 1.08 5.51
C PRO A 108 8.35 1.70 4.59
N LEU A 109 8.01 0.97 3.53
CA LEU A 109 6.96 1.39 2.60
C LEU A 109 5.71 0.54 2.78
N SER A 110 4.57 1.21 2.74
CA SER A 110 3.24 0.65 2.56
C SER A 110 2.78 0.86 1.12
N ILE A 111 2.13 -0.13 0.53
CA ILE A 111 1.45 -0.01 -0.75
C ILE A 111 -0.07 0.10 -0.53
N ASP A 112 -0.66 1.24 -0.89
CA ASP A 112 -2.11 1.46 -0.87
C ASP A 112 -2.69 0.93 -2.19
N THR A 113 -3.23 -0.29 -2.12
CA THR A 113 -3.84 -0.94 -3.29
C THR A 113 -4.84 -2.01 -2.87
N ILE A 114 -5.86 -2.18 -3.70
CA ILE A 114 -6.91 -3.19 -3.55
C ILE A 114 -6.69 -4.39 -4.48
N LYS A 115 -5.58 -4.38 -5.24
CA LYS A 115 -5.30 -5.31 -6.32
C LYS A 115 -4.12 -6.21 -5.93
N ALA A 116 -4.35 -7.52 -5.86
CA ALA A 116 -3.36 -8.47 -5.40
C ALA A 116 -2.10 -8.51 -6.27
N GLU A 117 -2.25 -8.29 -7.59
CA GLU A 117 -1.12 -8.20 -8.53
C GLU A 117 -0.19 -7.02 -8.20
N VAL A 118 -0.77 -5.86 -7.88
CA VAL A 118 -0.01 -4.66 -7.51
C VAL A 118 0.70 -4.88 -6.18
N ALA A 119 0.01 -5.43 -5.19
CA ALA A 119 0.59 -5.78 -3.90
C ALA A 119 1.76 -6.77 -4.04
N ALA A 120 1.60 -7.85 -4.83
CA ALA A 120 2.63 -8.85 -5.03
C ALA A 120 3.91 -8.25 -5.66
N TRP A 121 3.75 -7.38 -6.65
CA TRP A 121 4.86 -6.68 -7.29
C TRP A 121 5.52 -5.68 -6.34
N ALA A 122 4.74 -4.90 -5.60
CA ALA A 122 5.25 -3.88 -4.68
C ALA A 122 6.05 -4.49 -3.53
N LEU A 123 5.55 -5.59 -2.95
CA LEU A 123 6.24 -6.38 -1.94
C LEU A 123 7.59 -6.90 -2.47
N THR A 124 7.63 -7.40 -3.70
CA THR A 124 8.89 -7.81 -4.36
C THR A 124 9.83 -6.63 -4.60
N SER A 125 9.29 -5.42 -4.74
CA SER A 125 10.02 -4.20 -5.10
C SER A 125 10.44 -3.35 -3.90
N GLY A 126 10.26 -3.85 -2.67
CA GLY A 126 10.74 -3.21 -1.44
C GLY A 126 9.65 -2.71 -0.49
N ALA A 127 8.37 -2.86 -0.83
CA ALA A 127 7.30 -2.63 0.13
C ALA A 127 7.31 -3.66 1.27
N ALA A 128 7.02 -3.19 2.48
CA ALA A 128 6.94 -4.00 3.68
C ALA A 128 5.49 -4.26 4.12
N ILE A 129 4.57 -3.34 3.82
CA ILE A 129 3.18 -3.36 4.28
C ILE A 129 2.24 -3.33 3.07
N VAL A 130 1.12 -4.04 3.13
CA VAL A 130 -0.03 -3.82 2.25
C VAL A 130 -1.08 -3.01 2.99
N ASN A 131 -1.59 -1.94 2.40
CA ASN A 131 -2.73 -1.18 2.89
C ASN A 131 -3.92 -1.41 1.95
N ASP A 132 -4.89 -2.21 2.39
CA ASP A 132 -6.07 -2.56 1.59
C ASP A 132 -7.32 -1.91 2.18
N VAL A 133 -7.78 -0.88 1.47
CA VAL A 133 -8.98 -0.12 1.85
C VAL A 133 -10.27 -0.94 1.76
N TRP A 134 -10.28 -2.13 1.18
CA TRP A 134 -11.40 -3.07 1.20
C TRP A 134 -11.14 -4.29 2.08
N GLY A 135 -10.05 -4.28 2.84
CA GLY A 135 -9.79 -5.25 3.89
C GLY A 135 -9.85 -6.70 3.42
N LEU A 136 -9.21 -7.03 2.30
CA LEU A 136 -9.17 -8.37 1.69
C LEU A 136 -10.47 -8.83 1.02
N GLN A 137 -11.49 -7.98 0.92
CA GLN A 137 -12.83 -8.39 0.46
C GLN A 137 -13.08 -8.08 -1.04
N ARG A 138 -12.21 -7.32 -1.72
CA ARG A 138 -12.41 -6.97 -3.15
C ARG A 138 -11.67 -7.87 -4.11
N ASP A 139 -10.41 -8.19 -3.81
CA ASP A 139 -9.60 -9.13 -4.59
C ASP A 139 -9.31 -10.37 -3.74
N GLY A 140 -9.94 -11.49 -4.10
CA GLY A 140 -9.82 -12.76 -3.36
C GLY A 140 -8.41 -13.35 -3.33
N ALA A 141 -7.48 -12.88 -4.18
CA ALA A 141 -6.10 -13.32 -4.16
C ALA A 141 -5.23 -12.55 -3.14
N MET A 142 -5.69 -11.40 -2.63
CA MET A 142 -4.89 -10.50 -1.78
C MET A 142 -4.40 -11.20 -0.51
N ALA A 143 -5.28 -11.93 0.18
CA ALA A 143 -4.94 -12.64 1.42
C ALA A 143 -3.82 -13.67 1.20
N HIS A 144 -3.86 -14.37 0.06
CA HIS A 144 -2.84 -15.35 -0.30
C HIS A 144 -1.49 -14.67 -0.57
N VAL A 145 -1.47 -13.59 -1.34
CA VAL A 145 -0.26 -12.80 -1.63
C VAL A 145 0.41 -12.30 -0.34
N VAL A 146 -0.37 -11.72 0.57
CA VAL A 146 0.13 -11.20 1.86
C VAL A 146 0.72 -12.33 2.70
N ALA A 147 -0.01 -13.45 2.81
CA ALA A 147 0.44 -14.60 3.59
C ALA A 147 1.71 -15.26 3.02
N GLU A 148 1.78 -15.44 1.70
CA GLU A 148 2.97 -16.00 1.03
C GLU A 148 4.22 -15.15 1.22
N ARG A 149 4.05 -13.82 1.31
CA ARG A 149 5.16 -12.87 1.49
C ARG A 149 5.46 -12.58 2.97
N GLY A 150 4.64 -13.07 3.90
CA GLY A 150 4.78 -12.78 5.32
C GLY A 150 4.68 -11.29 5.64
N ALA A 151 3.96 -10.53 4.81
CA ALA A 151 3.85 -9.08 4.94
C ALA A 151 2.75 -8.72 5.97
N PRO A 152 2.97 -7.71 6.83
CA PRO A 152 1.88 -7.06 7.54
C PRO A 152 0.86 -6.44 6.58
N ILE A 153 -0.40 -6.42 7.00
CA ILE A 153 -1.50 -5.78 6.27
C ILE A 153 -2.29 -4.84 7.18
N ILE A 154 -2.69 -3.70 6.62
CA ILE A 154 -3.69 -2.80 7.19
C ILE A 154 -5.04 -3.15 6.53
N ILE A 155 -6.00 -3.54 7.37
CA ILE A 155 -7.36 -3.90 6.95
C ILE A 155 -8.27 -2.74 7.32
N MET A 156 -8.79 -2.03 6.31
CA MET A 156 -9.72 -0.92 6.54
C MET A 156 -11.17 -1.37 6.36
N HIS A 157 -12.05 -0.91 7.24
CA HIS A 157 -13.49 -1.01 7.03
C HIS A 157 -13.94 -0.13 5.86
N ASN A 158 -14.77 -0.66 4.97
CA ASN A 158 -15.28 0.08 3.81
C ASN A 158 -16.63 -0.42 3.31
N ARG A 159 -17.33 0.43 2.56
CA ARG A 159 -18.65 0.21 1.98
C ARG A 159 -18.81 1.05 0.71
N GLU A 160 -19.58 0.56 -0.24
CA GLU A 160 -19.78 1.29 -1.52
C GLU A 160 -20.57 2.59 -1.31
N GLN A 161 -21.50 2.61 -0.36
CA GLN A 161 -22.33 3.76 -0.06
C GLN A 161 -22.47 3.93 1.45
N ALA A 162 -22.37 5.17 1.93
CA ALA A 162 -22.63 5.48 3.32
C ALA A 162 -24.11 5.29 3.64
N ASP A 163 -24.40 4.41 4.60
CA ASP A 163 -25.75 4.22 5.14
C ASP A 163 -25.77 4.65 6.62
N PRO A 164 -26.43 5.79 6.95
CA PRO A 164 -26.52 6.30 8.31
C PRO A 164 -27.57 5.55 9.17
N SER A 165 -28.38 4.66 8.59
CA SER A 165 -29.38 3.88 9.32
C SER A 165 -28.80 2.64 10.01
N LEU A 166 -27.58 2.24 9.65
CA LEU A 166 -26.91 1.08 10.21
C LEU A 166 -26.32 1.35 11.60
N ASP A 167 -26.31 0.32 12.44
CA ASP A 167 -25.41 0.27 13.58
C ASP A 167 -23.97 0.09 13.05
N ILE A 168 -23.23 1.19 13.01
CA ILE A 168 -21.87 1.22 12.48
C ILE A 168 -20.93 0.29 13.24
N MET A 169 -21.11 0.11 14.55
CA MET A 169 -20.23 -0.74 15.36
C MET A 169 -20.48 -2.21 15.07
N ALA A 170 -21.76 -2.62 14.98
CA ALA A 170 -22.12 -3.98 14.60
C ALA A 170 -21.66 -4.31 13.17
N GLU A 171 -21.75 -3.34 12.27
CA GLU A 171 -21.33 -3.54 10.88
C GLU A 171 -19.80 -3.62 10.75
N MET A 172 -19.04 -2.73 11.39
CA MET A 172 -17.57 -2.82 11.45
C MET A 172 -17.11 -4.16 12.04
N ALA A 173 -17.74 -4.61 13.14
CA ALA A 173 -17.44 -5.91 13.73
C ALA A 173 -17.75 -7.08 12.77
N GLY A 174 -18.85 -6.99 12.03
CA GLY A 174 -19.21 -7.95 10.99
C GLY A 174 -18.21 -7.95 9.82
N PHE A 175 -17.74 -6.77 9.40
CA PHE A 175 -16.73 -6.62 8.36
C PHE A 175 -15.40 -7.25 8.77
N PHE A 176 -14.86 -6.90 9.94
CA PHE A 176 -13.57 -7.42 10.37
C PHE A 176 -13.59 -8.92 10.64
N ARG A 177 -14.72 -9.49 11.08
CA ARG A 177 -14.87 -10.97 11.22
C ARG A 177 -14.79 -11.72 9.89
N ARG A 178 -15.05 -11.06 8.75
CA ARG A 178 -14.85 -11.68 7.43
C ARG A 178 -13.39 -11.60 6.97
N SER A 179 -12.66 -10.60 7.43
CA SER A 179 -11.29 -10.32 7.01
C SER A 179 -10.22 -10.99 7.89
N LEU A 180 -10.50 -11.19 9.19
CA LEU A 180 -9.62 -11.78 10.21
C LEU A 180 -10.05 -13.22 10.55
#